data_AF-A0A8J4WXJ2-F1
#
_entry.id   AF-A0A8J4WXJ2-F1
#
_cell.length_a   1.000
_cell.length_b   1.000
_cell.length_c   1.000
_cell.angle_alpha   90.00
_cell.angle_beta   90.00
_cell.angle_gamma   90.00
#
_symmetry.space_group_name_H-M   'P 1'
#
loop_
_entity.id
_entity.type
_entity.pdbx_description
1 polymer ?
#
loop_
_entity_poly.entity_id
_entity_poly.type
_entity_poly.pdbx_seq_one_letter_code
_entity_poly.pdbx_strand_id
1 'polypeptide(L)'
;NLQQPSISFLDADKPEVPRGYNFSINCFTNPQYPGGSFHLALTGSNIIRTQSAVNHSAVFLFPKADFVHQGNYSCTYEVNVASHTFTSPTSESLFITVK
;
A
#
# COMPACT_ATOMS: atom_id res chain seq x y z
N ASN A 1 0.05 -20.50 -1.36
CA ASN A 1 0.84 -19.25 -1.38
C ASN A 1 -0.06 -18.10 -1.76
N LEU A 2 0.08 -16.97 -1.08
CA LEU A 2 -0.66 -15.76 -1.39
C LEU A 2 -0.22 -15.19 -2.74
N GLN A 3 -1.15 -14.69 -3.55
CA GLN A 3 -0.79 -13.97 -4.77
C GLN A 3 -0.19 -12.60 -4.45
N GLN A 4 0.63 -12.11 -5.38
CA GLN A 4 1.16 -10.75 -5.35
C GLN A 4 -0.01 -9.74 -5.35
N PRO A 5 -0.05 -8.77 -4.42
CA PRO A 5 -1.07 -7.75 -4.41
C PRO A 5 -0.79 -6.68 -5.47
N SER A 6 -1.82 -5.92 -5.82
CA SER A 6 -1.73 -4.74 -6.68
C SER A 6 -1.74 -3.46 -5.85
N ILE A 7 -1.11 -2.41 -6.38
CA ILE A 7 -1.02 -1.09 -5.78
C ILE A 7 -1.53 -0.03 -6.77
N SER A 8 -2.26 0.96 -6.29
CA SER A 8 -2.75 2.07 -7.13
C SER A 8 -2.82 3.39 -6.36
N PHE A 9 -2.74 4.49 -7.11
CA PHE A 9 -3.01 5.84 -6.63
C PHE A 9 -4.50 6.14 -6.80
N LEU A 10 -5.14 6.80 -5.83
CA LEU A 10 -6.59 7.01 -5.86
C LEU A 10 -7.03 8.40 -6.30
N ASP A 11 -6.20 9.44 -6.15
CA ASP A 11 -6.69 10.83 -6.22
C ASP A 11 -6.62 11.45 -7.62
N ALA A 12 -5.88 10.86 -8.57
CA ALA A 12 -5.76 11.35 -9.94
C ALA A 12 -5.26 10.27 -10.91
N ASP A 13 -5.28 10.57 -12.21
CA ASP A 13 -4.72 9.70 -13.26
C ASP A 13 -3.20 9.53 -13.14
N LYS A 14 -2.53 10.48 -12.46
CA LYS A 14 -1.08 10.47 -12.24
C LYS A 14 -0.77 10.59 -10.74
N PRO A 15 0.24 9.87 -10.25
CA PRO A 15 0.69 9.92 -8.86
C PRO A 15 1.52 11.19 -8.57
N GLU A 16 0.93 12.36 -8.81
CA GLU A 16 1.52 13.67 -8.57
C GLU A 16 0.64 14.43 -7.57
N VAL A 17 1.21 14.85 -6.45
CA VAL A 17 0.48 15.52 -5.37
C VAL A 17 1.15 16.84 -4.98
N PRO A 18 0.42 17.97 -4.91
CA PRO A 18 0.98 19.21 -4.38
C PRO A 18 1.28 19.08 -2.89
N ARG A 19 2.36 19.70 -2.43
CA ARG A 19 2.74 19.73 -1.02
C ARG A 19 1.60 20.31 -0.19
N GLY A 20 1.33 19.67 0.95
CA GLY A 20 0.26 20.05 1.85
C GLY A 20 -1.11 19.46 1.53
N TYR A 21 -1.28 18.82 0.36
CA TYR A 21 -2.54 18.15 -0.02
C TYR A 21 -2.56 16.72 0.49
N ASN A 22 -3.77 16.16 0.58
CA ASN A 22 -3.94 14.76 0.95
C ASN A 22 -3.83 13.88 -0.29
N PHE A 23 -3.27 12.68 -0.11
CA PHE A 23 -3.36 11.63 -1.11
C PHE A 23 -3.53 10.26 -0.45
N SER A 24 -3.99 9.29 -1.23
CA SER A 24 -4.27 7.94 -0.81
C SER A 24 -3.68 6.92 -1.76
N ILE A 25 -3.05 5.90 -1.20
CA ILE A 25 -2.60 4.71 -1.92
C ILE A 25 -3.51 3.56 -1.53
N ASN A 26 -3.98 2.81 -2.53
CA ASN A 26 -4.75 1.60 -2.32
C ASN A 26 -3.89 0.38 -2.63
N CYS A 27 -3.95 -0.61 -1.75
CA CYS A 27 -3.40 -1.93 -2.01
C CYS A 27 -4.52 -2.95 -1.94
N PHE A 28 -4.55 -3.86 -2.91
CA PHE A 28 -5.64 -4.81 -3.04
C PHE A 28 -5.16 -6.13 -3.64
N THR A 29 -5.95 -7.18 -3.43
CA THR A 29 -5.67 -8.50 -4.00
C THR A 29 -6.96 -9.12 -4.50
N ASN A 30 -6.83 -10.15 -5.34
CA ASN A 30 -7.98 -10.98 -5.70
C ASN A 30 -8.51 -11.70 -4.45
N PRO A 31 -9.84 -11.85 -4.29
CA PRO A 31 -10.43 -12.56 -3.17
C PRO A 31 -9.84 -13.98 -3.03
N GLN A 32 -9.10 -14.21 -1.96
CA GLN A 32 -8.45 -15.49 -1.65
C GLN A 32 -8.69 -15.92 -0.21
N TYR A 33 -8.54 -14.98 0.72
CA TYR A 33 -8.72 -15.19 2.14
C TYR A 33 -9.53 -14.03 2.74
N PRO A 34 -10.47 -14.33 3.66
CA PRO A 34 -11.14 -13.28 4.40
C PRO A 34 -10.15 -12.59 5.34
N GLY A 35 -10.17 -11.26 5.37
CA GLY A 35 -9.33 -10.46 6.26
C GLY A 35 -7.87 -10.37 5.83
N GLY A 36 -6.95 -10.41 6.80
CA GLY A 36 -5.52 -10.16 6.58
C GLY A 36 -5.13 -8.69 6.74
N SER A 37 -3.87 -8.37 6.48
CA SER A 37 -3.34 -7.01 6.54
C SER A 37 -2.42 -6.72 5.36
N PHE A 38 -2.46 -5.47 4.88
CA PHE A 38 -1.50 -4.97 3.91
C PHE A 38 -0.43 -4.15 4.62
N HIS A 39 0.80 -4.28 4.15
CA HIS A 39 1.93 -3.46 4.57
C HIS A 39 2.41 -2.64 3.38
N LEU A 40 2.32 -1.31 3.49
CA LEU A 40 2.82 -0.34 2.53
C LEU A 40 4.20 0.14 2.97
N ALA A 41 5.20 -0.07 2.12
CA ALA A 41 6.58 0.34 2.38
C ALA A 41 7.07 1.35 1.34
N LEU A 42 7.76 2.39 1.80
CA LEU A 42 8.48 3.35 0.95
C LEU A 42 9.96 2.96 0.84
N THR A 43 10.40 2.63 -0.37
CA THR A 43 11.76 2.18 -0.68
C THR A 43 12.79 3.20 -0.20
N GLY A 44 13.81 2.73 0.54
CA GLY A 44 14.89 3.58 1.04
C GLY A 44 14.52 4.46 2.24
N SER A 45 13.36 4.24 2.86
CA SER A 45 12.94 4.93 4.08
C SER A 45 12.55 3.95 5.19
N ASN A 46 12.32 4.47 6.39
CA ASN A 46 11.76 3.70 7.51
C ASN A 46 10.22 3.71 7.54
N ILE A 47 9.56 4.29 6.52
CA ILE A 47 8.11 4.36 6.47
C ILE A 47 7.56 3.00 6.06
N ILE A 48 6.96 2.31 7.03
CA ILE A 48 6.13 1.12 6.84
C ILE A 48 4.80 1.41 7.53
N ARG A 49 3.70 1.30 6.79
CA ARG A 49 2.34 1.46 7.31
C ARG A 49 1.59 0.14 7.14
N THR A 50 0.84 -0.25 8.16
CA THR A 50 0.03 -1.46 8.13
C THR A 50 -1.44 -1.11 8.26
N GLN A 51 -2.28 -1.72 7.44
CA GLN A 51 -3.74 -1.56 7.49
C GLN A 51 -4.41 -2.93 7.30
N SER A 52 -5.45 -3.19 8.08
CA SER A 52 -6.25 -4.41 7.91
C SER A 52 -7.00 -4.37 6.57
N ALA A 53 -7.12 -5.53 5.93
CA ALA A 53 -7.85 -5.66 4.69
C ALA A 53 -9.37 -5.57 4.95
N VAL A 54 -10.04 -4.67 4.26
CA VAL A 54 -11.48 -4.53 4.19
C VAL A 54 -11.89 -4.84 2.75
N ASN A 55 -12.68 -5.88 2.55
CA ASN A 55 -13.05 -6.35 1.21
C ASN A 55 -11.83 -6.60 0.29
N HIS A 56 -10.79 -7.25 0.83
CA HIS A 56 -9.55 -7.59 0.13
C HIS A 56 -8.73 -6.39 -0.36
N SER A 57 -8.98 -5.20 0.21
CA SER A 57 -8.20 -3.99 -0.04
C SER A 57 -7.89 -3.22 1.24
N ALA A 58 -6.94 -2.31 1.18
CA ALA A 58 -6.62 -1.39 2.24
C ALA A 58 -6.19 -0.04 1.65
N VAL A 59 -6.78 1.03 2.18
CA VAL A 59 -6.48 2.40 1.79
C VAL A 59 -5.56 3.04 2.84
N PHE A 60 -4.45 3.59 2.36
CA PHE A 60 -3.45 4.30 3.14
C PHE A 60 -3.56 5.79 2.87
N LEU A 61 -4.11 6.54 3.82
CA LEU A 61 -4.25 7.99 3.74
C LEU A 61 -2.96 8.70 4.20
N PHE A 62 -2.45 9.60 3.37
CA PHE A 62 -1.35 10.50 3.69
C PHE A 62 -1.89 11.92 3.82
N PRO A 63 -2.15 12.38 5.05
CA PRO A 63 -2.52 13.76 5.26
C PRO A 63 -1.30 14.65 5.01
N LYS A 64 -1.49 15.76 4.30
CA LYS A 64 -0.47 16.81 4.12
C LYS A 64 0.85 16.26 3.54
N ALA A 65 0.85 16.01 2.23
CA ALA A 65 2.02 15.57 1.47
C ALA A 65 3.25 16.46 1.72
N ASP A 66 4.43 15.84 1.76
CA ASP A 66 5.72 16.52 1.97
C ASP A 66 6.81 15.73 1.25
N PHE A 67 7.98 16.31 1.01
CA PHE A 67 9.05 15.68 0.22
C PHE A 67 9.54 14.34 0.81
N VAL A 68 9.38 14.12 2.12
CA VAL A 68 9.65 12.83 2.76
C VAL A 68 8.69 11.71 2.33
N HIS A 69 7.55 12.06 1.74
CA HIS A 69 6.55 11.14 1.21
C HIS A 69 6.76 10.86 -0.29
N GLN A 70 7.74 11.47 -0.95
CA GLN A 70 8.07 11.18 -2.35
C GLN A 70 8.87 9.89 -2.48
N GLY A 71 8.56 9.07 -3.48
CA GLY A 71 9.37 7.91 -3.83
C GLY A 71 8.57 6.67 -4.26
N ASN A 72 9.26 5.53 -4.29
CA ASN A 72 8.72 4.24 -4.73
C ASN A 72 8.05 3.49 -3.59
N TYR A 73 6.73 3.34 -3.69
CA TYR A 73 5.92 2.57 -2.76
C TYR A 73 5.65 1.16 -3.28
N SER A 74 5.62 0.19 -2.37
CA SER A 74 5.23 -1.18 -2.67
C SER A 74 4.41 -1.76 -1.52
N CYS A 75 3.63 -2.80 -1.84
CA CYS A 75 2.74 -3.45 -0.89
C CYS A 75 3.03 -4.94 -0.75
N THR A 76 2.88 -5.45 0.46
CA THR A 76 2.80 -6.88 0.77
C THR A 76 1.50 -7.16 1.50
N TYR A 77 1.01 -8.40 1.41
CA TYR A 77 -0.22 -8.85 2.05
C TYR A 77 0.09 -10.04 2.95
N GLU A 78 -0.46 -10.03 4.16
CA GLU A 78 -0.23 -11.04 5.18
C GLU A 78 -1.56 -11.58 5.70
N VAL A 79 -1.64 -12.90 5.88
CA VAL A 79 -2.76 -13.56 6.55
C VAL A 79 -2.24 -14.51 7.63
N ASN A 80 -3.02 -14.64 8.71
CA ASN A 80 -2.79 -15.61 9.76
C ASN A 80 -3.84 -16.72 9.66
N VAL A 81 -3.42 -17.93 9.32
CA VAL A 81 -4.29 -19.10 9.16
C VAL A 81 -3.74 -20.23 10.04
N ALA A 82 -4.58 -20.74 10.96
CA ALA A 82 -4.21 -21.82 11.87
C ALA A 82 -2.86 -21.58 12.60
N SER A 83 -2.68 -20.36 13.13
CA SER A 83 -1.45 -19.92 13.83
C SER A 83 -0.19 -19.86 12.97
N HIS A 84 -0.32 -19.96 11.64
CA HIS A 84 0.76 -19.78 10.69
C HIS A 84 0.56 -18.49 9.91
N THR A 85 1.63 -17.72 9.79
CA THR A 85 1.66 -16.48 9.02
C THR A 85 2.10 -16.78 7.58
N PHE A 86 1.29 -16.33 6.63
CA PHE A 86 1.61 -16.41 5.20
C PHE A 86 1.73 -15.00 4.67
N THR A 87 2.82 -14.73 3.94
CA THR A 87 3.09 -13.43 3.33
C THR A 87 3.15 -13.57 1.81
N SER A 88 2.60 -12.60 1.09
CA SER A 88 2.65 -12.53 -0.36
C SER A 88 4.03 -12.09 -0.86
N PRO A 89 4.33 -12.30 -2.16
CA PRO A 89 5.33 -11.49 -2.84
C PRO A 89 5.00 -9.99 -2.74
N THR A 90 6.02 -9.15 -2.88
CA THR A 90 5.87 -7.69 -2.97
C THR A 90 5.20 -7.28 -4.28
N SER A 91 4.30 -6.32 -4.26
CA SER A 91 3.66 -5.74 -5.45
C SER A 91 4.66 -5.09 -6.41
N GLU A 92 4.17 -4.72 -7.59
CA GLU A 92 4.84 -3.72 -8.43
C GLU A 92 5.03 -2.39 -7.67
N SER A 93 5.94 -1.55 -8.16
CA SER A 93 6.27 -0.26 -7.55
C SER A 93 5.39 0.87 -8.08
N LEU A 94 4.89 1.72 -7.18
CA LEU A 94 4.19 2.96 -7.49
C LEU A 94 5.05 4.16 -7.06
N PHE A 95 5.53 4.95 -8.02
CA PHE A 95 6.29 6.15 -7.72
C PHE A 95 5.37 7.35 -7.50
N ILE A 96 5.38 7.94 -6.29
CA ILE A 96 4.67 9.18 -5.96
C ILE A 96 5.61 10.36 -6.07
N THR A 97 5.18 11.41 -6.78
CA THR A 97 5.89 12.71 -6.88
C THR A 97 5.18 13.77 -6.05
N VAL A 98 5.91 14.49 -5.20
CA VAL A 98 5.38 15.63 -4.44
C VAL A 98 5.87 16.93 -5.08
N LYS A 99 4.96 17.86 -5.37
CA LYS A 99 5.23 19.14 -6.05
C LYS A 99 5.14 20.35 -5.13
#